data_AF-A0A3A4B2G4-F1
#
_entry.id   AF-A0A3A4B2G4-F1
#
_cell.length_a   1.000
_cell.length_b   1.000
_cell.length_c   1.000
_cell.angle_alpha   90.00
_cell.angle_beta   90.00
_cell.angle_gamma   90.00
#
_symmetry.space_group_name_H-M   'P 1'
#
loop_
_entity.id
_entity.type
_entity.pdbx_description
1 polymer ?
#
loop_
_entity_poly.entity_id
_entity_poly.type
_entity_poly.pdbx_seq_one_letter_code
_entity_poly.pdbx_strand_id
1 'polypeptide(L)'
;MTGAGAGAGARAAGLAARLARGGTGAVVAVVTGGPDDGAVEIAGAGRIAGPGSPEPGPGTLFEIGSVTKVFTGPALAAAVVRGEASLEEPVRDLLPAGTPLPSFRGREIALGRLDRARSPGRAMPAFLADLAAARA
;
A
#
# COMPACT_ATOMS: atom_id res chain seq x y z
N MET A 1 35.54 -5.62 -26.73
CA MET A 1 35.25 -6.38 -25.49
C MET A 1 35.16 -5.36 -24.36
N THR A 2 33.99 -4.74 -24.19
CA THR A 2 33.74 -3.68 -23.19
C THR A 2 32.87 -4.28 -22.10
N GLY A 3 33.41 -4.36 -20.89
CA GLY A 3 32.73 -4.91 -19.72
C GLY A 3 31.50 -4.07 -19.35
N ALA A 4 30.32 -4.67 -19.49
CA ALA A 4 29.06 -4.10 -19.05
C ALA A 4 28.85 -4.33 -17.54
N GLY A 5 28.79 -3.24 -16.78
CA GLY A 5 27.80 -3.04 -15.72
C GLY A 5 27.71 -4.04 -14.57
N ALA A 6 28.77 -4.21 -13.77
CA ALA A 6 28.66 -4.90 -12.48
C ALA A 6 27.93 -4.08 -11.37
N GLY A 7 27.45 -2.86 -11.68
CA GLY A 7 26.91 -1.92 -10.68
C GLY A 7 25.44 -1.50 -10.84
N ALA A 8 24.80 -1.79 -11.99
CA ALA A 8 23.43 -1.33 -12.29
C ALA A 8 22.33 -2.35 -11.97
N GLY A 9 22.71 -3.56 -11.53
CA GLY A 9 21.84 -4.66 -11.11
C GLY A 9 22.18 -5.22 -9.73
N ALA A 10 23.13 -4.60 -9.03
CA ALA A 10 23.67 -5.12 -7.78
C ALA A 10 22.94 -4.60 -6.52
N ARG A 11 22.31 -3.43 -6.58
CA ARG A 11 21.71 -2.79 -5.39
C ARG A 11 20.36 -3.42 -5.05
N ALA A 12 19.47 -3.50 -6.04
CA ALA A 12 18.18 -4.16 -5.92
C ALA A 12 18.38 -5.64 -5.64
N ALA A 13 19.29 -6.32 -6.36
CA ALA A 13 19.56 -7.74 -6.12
C ALA A 13 20.06 -8.01 -4.69
N GLY A 14 21.01 -7.19 -4.23
CA GLY A 14 21.53 -7.29 -2.87
C GLY A 14 20.43 -7.07 -1.81
N LEU A 15 19.54 -6.09 -2.00
CA LEU A 15 18.44 -5.84 -1.07
C LEU A 15 17.35 -6.92 -1.14
N ALA A 16 16.99 -7.39 -2.34
CA ALA A 16 16.03 -8.47 -2.53
C ALA A 16 16.51 -9.74 -1.81
N ALA A 17 17.78 -10.12 -2.01
CA ALA A 17 18.38 -11.26 -1.32
C ALA A 17 18.36 -11.10 0.20
N ARG A 18 18.58 -9.89 0.73
CA ARG A 18 18.51 -9.61 2.18
C ARG A 18 17.11 -9.79 2.75
N LEU A 19 16.08 -9.36 2.02
CA LEU A 19 14.68 -9.50 2.41
C LEU A 19 14.21 -10.96 2.34
N ALA A 20 14.69 -11.70 1.33
CA ALA A 20 14.29 -13.08 1.07
C ALA A 20 14.90 -14.12 2.03
N ARG A 21 15.83 -13.74 2.92
CA ARG A 21 16.50 -14.67 3.86
C ARG A 21 15.56 -15.42 4.80
N GLY A 22 14.33 -14.93 4.98
CA GLY A 22 13.28 -15.62 5.76
C GLY A 22 12.53 -16.72 5.00
N GLY A 23 12.84 -16.97 3.73
CA GLY A 23 12.15 -17.94 2.88
C GLY A 23 10.97 -17.37 2.09
N THR A 24 10.63 -16.09 2.30
CA THR A 24 9.61 -15.36 1.55
C THR A 24 10.21 -14.74 0.28
N GLY A 25 9.47 -14.73 -0.83
CA GLY A 25 9.86 -13.99 -2.04
C GLY A 25 9.78 -12.48 -1.86
N ALA A 26 10.74 -11.76 -2.42
CA ALA A 26 10.77 -10.30 -2.44
C ALA A 26 11.14 -9.78 -3.83
N VAL A 27 10.56 -8.64 -4.20
CA VAL A 27 10.98 -7.85 -5.37
C VAL A 27 11.33 -6.46 -4.88
N VAL A 28 12.47 -5.96 -5.33
CA VAL A 28 12.97 -4.62 -4.98
C VAL A 28 13.15 -3.84 -6.25
N ALA A 29 12.60 -2.62 -6.28
CA ALA A 29 12.92 -1.61 -7.28
C ALA A 29 13.75 -0.50 -6.62
N VAL A 30 14.88 -0.15 -7.21
CA VAL A 30 15.73 0.98 -6.81
C VAL A 30 15.68 2.01 -7.91
N VAL A 31 15.16 3.19 -7.59
CA VAL A 31 15.14 4.35 -8.50
C VAL A 31 16.29 5.28 -8.12
N THR A 32 17.11 5.65 -9.10
CA THR A 32 18.23 6.60 -8.95
C THR A 32 18.13 7.68 -10.01
N GLY A 33 18.53 8.91 -9.70
CA GLY A 33 18.38 10.06 -10.61
C GLY A 33 17.10 10.85 -10.37
N GLY A 34 16.88 11.88 -11.18
CA GLY A 34 15.69 12.72 -11.18
C GLY A 34 14.62 12.25 -12.16
N PRO A 35 13.57 13.07 -12.41
CA PRO A 35 12.49 12.74 -13.32
C PRO A 35 12.93 12.48 -14.77
N ASP A 36 14.00 13.16 -15.24
CA ASP A 36 14.41 13.17 -16.64
C ASP A 36 15.58 12.21 -16.95
N ASP A 37 16.37 11.84 -15.94
CA ASP A 37 17.56 10.97 -16.05
C ASP A 37 17.49 9.75 -15.13
N GLY A 38 16.29 9.44 -14.67
CA GLY A 38 16.01 8.34 -13.75
C GLY A 38 16.36 6.97 -14.36
N ALA A 39 17.07 6.15 -13.58
CA ALA A 39 17.26 4.74 -13.84
C ALA A 39 16.52 3.90 -12.78
N VAL A 40 15.89 2.82 -13.23
CA VAL A 40 15.20 1.86 -12.35
C VAL A 40 15.88 0.50 -12.47
N GLU A 41 16.38 0.02 -11.34
CA GLU A 41 16.90 -1.34 -11.19
C GLU A 41 15.85 -2.19 -10.46
N ILE A 42 15.45 -3.33 -11.04
CA ILE A 42 14.48 -4.25 -10.42
C ILE A 42 15.12 -5.63 -10.28
N ALA A 43 15.01 -6.22 -9.10
CA ALA A 43 15.46 -7.59 -8.85
C ALA A 43 14.51 -8.36 -7.93
N GLY A 44 14.35 -9.64 -8.22
CA GLY A 44 13.67 -10.61 -7.38
C GLY A 44 14.65 -11.40 -6.51
N ALA A 45 14.15 -12.03 -5.45
CA ALA A 45 14.83 -13.08 -4.72
C ALA A 45 13.83 -13.95 -3.96
N GLY A 46 14.22 -15.19 -3.66
CA GLY A 46 13.39 -16.12 -2.92
C GLY A 46 12.38 -16.83 -3.81
N ARG A 47 11.16 -17.02 -3.33
CA ARG A 47 10.12 -17.79 -4.02
C ARG A 47 8.74 -17.16 -3.80
N ILE A 48 7.92 -17.11 -4.86
CA ILE A 48 6.55 -16.58 -4.77
C ILE A 48 5.74 -17.33 -3.71
N ALA A 49 5.96 -18.64 -3.60
CA ALA A 49 5.26 -19.50 -2.67
C ALA A 49 6.20 -20.59 -2.11
N GLY A 50 5.66 -21.79 -1.89
CA GLY A 50 6.39 -22.95 -1.36
C GLY A 50 7.48 -23.50 -2.30
N PRO A 51 8.08 -24.64 -1.91
CA PRO A 51 9.12 -25.31 -2.68
C PRO A 51 8.72 -25.52 -4.15
N GLY A 52 9.62 -25.24 -5.08
CA GLY A 52 9.39 -25.39 -6.52
C GLY A 52 8.69 -24.23 -7.21
N SER A 53 8.18 -23.24 -6.47
CA SER A 53 7.65 -22.01 -7.08
C SER A 53 8.77 -21.11 -7.62
N PRO A 54 8.52 -20.34 -8.70
CA PRO A 54 9.53 -19.47 -9.30
C PRO A 54 9.91 -18.32 -8.37
N GLU A 55 11.06 -17.72 -8.67
CA GLU A 55 11.45 -16.44 -8.09
C GLU A 55 10.47 -15.34 -8.55
N PRO A 56 10.07 -14.42 -7.66
CA PRO A 56 9.21 -13.31 -8.07
C PRO A 56 9.96 -12.34 -9.00
N GLY A 57 9.24 -11.70 -9.92
CA GLY A 57 9.79 -10.72 -10.85
C GLY A 57 8.94 -9.44 -10.91
N PRO A 58 9.24 -8.51 -11.83
CA PRO A 58 8.52 -7.23 -11.95
C PRO A 58 7.00 -7.36 -12.15
N GLY A 59 6.53 -8.48 -12.72
CA GLY A 59 5.12 -8.77 -12.92
C GLY A 59 4.44 -9.57 -11.80
N THR A 60 5.16 -9.91 -10.73
CA THR A 60 4.57 -10.65 -9.60
C THR A 60 3.64 -9.74 -8.81
N LEU A 61 2.42 -10.22 -8.54
CA LEU A 61 1.42 -9.49 -7.77
C LEU A 61 1.65 -9.68 -6.27
N PHE A 62 1.51 -8.60 -5.51
CA PHE A 62 1.62 -8.56 -4.06
C PHE A 62 0.46 -7.76 -3.46
N GLU A 63 0.06 -8.11 -2.24
CA GLU A 63 -0.70 -7.20 -1.40
C GLU A 63 0.20 -6.05 -0.93
N ILE A 64 -0.19 -4.81 -1.18
CA ILE A 64 0.60 -3.62 -0.83
C ILE A 64 0.23 -3.04 0.54
N GLY A 65 -0.81 -3.58 1.18
CA GLY A 65 -1.27 -3.18 2.51
C GLY A 65 -1.52 -1.67 2.63
N SER A 66 -0.88 -1.03 3.61
CA SER A 66 -1.10 0.40 3.87
C SER A 66 -0.54 1.35 2.80
N VAL A 67 0.23 0.87 1.82
CA VAL A 67 0.62 1.68 0.65
C VAL A 67 -0.63 2.14 -0.13
N THR A 68 -1.74 1.39 -0.07
CA THR A 68 -3.04 1.80 -0.64
C THR A 68 -3.48 3.20 -0.23
N LYS A 69 -3.11 3.68 0.98
CA LYS A 69 -3.47 5.03 1.47
C LYS A 69 -2.87 6.15 0.61
N VAL A 70 -1.72 5.92 -0.02
CA VAL A 70 -1.10 6.87 -0.95
C VAL A 70 -1.97 7.09 -2.19
N PHE A 71 -2.88 6.16 -2.50
CA PHE A 71 -3.87 6.31 -3.57
C PHE A 71 -5.20 6.87 -3.05
N THR A 72 -5.68 6.36 -1.91
CA THR A 72 -6.99 6.76 -1.35
C THR A 72 -7.00 8.20 -0.83
N GLY A 73 -5.93 8.67 -0.20
CA GLY A 73 -5.84 10.05 0.33
C GLY A 73 -6.01 11.10 -0.78
N PRO A 74 -5.22 11.05 -1.86
CA PRO A 74 -5.41 11.94 -3.01
C PRO A 74 -6.78 11.81 -3.68
N ALA A 75 -7.37 10.61 -3.75
CA ALA A 75 -8.72 10.43 -4.27
C ALA A 75 -9.77 11.18 -3.40
N LEU A 76 -9.66 11.09 -2.07
CA LEU A 76 -10.48 11.87 -1.15
C LEU A 76 -10.26 13.38 -1.33
N ALA A 77 -9.00 13.82 -1.44
CA ALA A 77 -8.69 15.22 -1.67
C ALA A 77 -9.31 15.74 -2.98
N ALA A 78 -9.27 14.94 -4.05
CA ALA A 78 -9.91 15.26 -5.32
C ALA A 78 -11.44 15.34 -5.19
N ALA A 79 -12.07 14.45 -4.43
CA ALA A 79 -13.51 14.51 -4.15
C ALA A 79 -13.90 15.79 -3.38
N VAL A 80 -13.09 16.21 -2.41
CA VAL A 80 -13.28 17.46 -1.66
C VAL A 80 -13.17 18.67 -2.59
N VAL A 81 -12.16 18.71 -3.46
CA VAL A 81 -11.99 19.79 -4.45
C VAL A 81 -13.17 19.85 -5.42
N ARG A 82 -13.74 18.71 -5.79
CA ARG A 82 -14.94 18.62 -6.64
C ARG A 82 -16.25 18.94 -5.90
N GLY A 83 -16.20 19.16 -4.58
CA GLY A 83 -17.39 19.42 -3.76
C GLY A 83 -18.25 18.19 -3.51
N GLU A 84 -17.73 16.99 -3.75
CA GLU A 84 -18.45 15.72 -3.59
C GLU A 84 -18.36 15.15 -2.15
N ALA A 85 -17.43 15.67 -1.35
CA ALA A 85 -17.23 15.26 0.04
C ALA A 85 -16.71 16.44 0.89
N SER A 86 -16.90 16.38 2.21
CA SER A 86 -16.27 17.30 3.16
C SER A 86 -15.39 16.56 4.15
N LEU A 87 -14.21 17.09 4.45
CA LEU A 87 -13.34 16.51 5.48
C LEU A 87 -13.94 16.60 6.90
N GLU A 88 -14.90 17.51 7.09
CA GLU A 88 -15.63 17.68 8.36
C GLU A 88 -16.94 16.90 8.38
N GLU A 89 -17.30 16.21 7.29
CA GLU A 89 -18.49 15.36 7.22
C GLU A 89 -18.37 14.20 8.22
N PRO A 90 -19.35 14.02 9.12
CA PRO A 90 -19.38 12.86 10.00
C PRO A 90 -19.46 11.56 9.20
N VAL A 91 -18.59 10.59 9.49
CA VAL A 91 -18.58 9.28 8.82
C VAL A 91 -19.92 8.56 8.94
N ARG A 92 -20.66 8.81 10.01
CA ARG A 92 -22.00 8.23 10.23
C ARG A 92 -23.01 8.61 9.16
N ASP A 93 -22.89 9.79 8.57
CA ASP A 93 -23.84 10.31 7.58
C ASP A 93 -23.62 9.65 6.21
N LEU A 94 -22.43 9.05 6.02
CA LEU A 94 -22.02 8.33 4.82
C LEU A 94 -22.34 6.83 4.86
N LEU A 95 -22.85 6.32 5.98
CA LEU A 95 -23.10 4.90 6.20
C LEU A 95 -24.60 4.61 6.36
N PRO A 96 -25.03 3.35 6.14
CA PRO A 96 -26.41 2.95 6.39
C PRO A 96 -26.87 3.30 7.82
N ALA A 97 -28.15 3.65 7.97
CA ALA A 97 -28.71 3.97 9.28
C ALA A 97 -28.54 2.79 10.26
N GLY A 98 -28.16 3.09 11.50
CA GLY A 98 -27.92 2.09 12.53
C GLY A 98 -26.52 1.45 12.50
N THR A 99 -25.65 1.84 11.57
CA THR A 99 -24.27 1.35 11.54
C THR A 99 -23.53 1.71 12.83
N PRO A 100 -23.03 0.72 13.60
CA PRO A 100 -22.31 0.99 14.84
C PRO A 100 -20.97 1.64 14.53
N LEU A 101 -20.73 2.81 15.11
CA LEU A 101 -19.47 3.53 14.97
C LEU A 101 -18.87 3.85 16.34
N PRO A 102 -17.55 3.69 16.52
CA PRO A 102 -16.89 4.19 17.72
C PRO A 102 -16.95 5.71 17.75
N SER A 103 -17.08 6.28 18.94
CA SER A 103 -16.86 7.71 19.16
C SER A 103 -15.50 7.94 19.81
N PHE A 104 -14.90 9.11 19.58
CA PHE A 104 -13.66 9.49 20.25
C PHE A 104 -13.93 10.68 21.17
N ARG A 105 -13.85 10.46 22.48
CA ARG A 105 -14.16 11.48 23.52
C ARG A 105 -15.56 12.08 23.35
N GLY A 106 -16.54 11.24 23.05
CA GLY A 106 -17.93 11.66 22.83
C GLY A 106 -18.14 12.50 21.55
N ARG A 107 -17.14 12.59 20.67
CA ARG A 107 -17.26 13.25 19.37
C ARG A 107 -17.35 12.23 18.26
N GLU A 108 -18.16 12.55 17.27
CA GLU A 108 -18.26 11.81 16.02
C GLU A 108 -16.92 11.87 15.25
N ILE A 109 -16.68 10.82 14.45
CA ILE A 109 -15.49 10.74 13.63
C ILE A 109 -15.82 11.41 12.29
N ALA A 110 -15.14 12.51 11.99
CA ALA A 110 -15.21 13.16 10.69
C ALA A 110 -14.36 12.39 9.64
N LEU A 111 -14.74 12.46 8.37
CA LEU A 111 -14.09 11.76 7.25
C LEU A 111 -12.58 12.05 7.18
N GLY A 112 -12.19 13.31 7.39
CA GLY A 112 -10.78 13.73 7.38
C GLY A 112 -9.93 13.19 8.52
N ARG A 113 -10.53 12.55 9.53
CA ARG A 113 -9.78 11.84 10.59
C ARG A 113 -9.36 10.44 10.18
N LEU A 114 -10.03 9.83 9.20
CA LEU A 114 -9.67 8.51 8.70
C LEU A 114 -8.34 8.56 7.92
N ASP A 115 -8.11 9.64 7.17
CA ASP A 115 -6.88 9.86 6.41
C ASP A 115 -5.69 10.26 7.30
N ARG A 116 -5.94 11.05 8.36
CA ARG A 116 -4.91 11.55 9.28
C ARG A 116 -4.39 10.54 10.30
N ALA A 117 -4.83 9.29 10.26
CA ALA A 117 -4.33 8.25 11.15
C ALA A 117 -2.85 7.93 10.84
N ARG A 118 -1.92 8.63 11.50
CA ARG A 118 -0.53 8.18 11.64
C ARG A 118 -0.53 6.92 12.51
N SER A 119 -0.48 5.74 11.91
CA SER A 119 0.13 4.55 12.52
C SER A 119 0.36 3.45 11.49
N PRO A 120 1.61 2.98 11.33
CA PRO A 120 1.86 1.65 10.80
C PRO A 120 1.44 0.64 11.88
N GLY A 121 0.66 -0.39 11.52
CA GLY A 121 0.61 -1.62 12.34
C GLY A 121 -0.47 -1.75 13.42
N ARG A 122 -1.62 -1.07 13.34
CA ARG A 122 -2.85 -1.67 13.89
C ARG A 122 -3.64 -2.24 12.73
N ALA A 123 -3.80 -3.56 12.76
CA ALA A 123 -4.67 -4.30 11.85
C ALA A 123 -5.99 -3.55 11.67
N MET A 124 -6.51 -3.58 10.44
CA MET A 124 -7.85 -3.13 10.13
C MET A 124 -8.82 -3.64 11.21
N PRO A 125 -9.52 -2.78 11.95
CA PRO A 125 -10.60 -3.26 12.80
C PRO A 125 -11.58 -4.03 11.92
N ALA A 126 -12.09 -5.15 12.41
CA ALA A 126 -12.94 -6.13 11.71
C ALA A 126 -14.19 -5.55 11.02
N PHE A 127 -14.45 -4.26 11.18
CA PHE A 127 -15.56 -3.52 10.59
C PHE A 127 -15.55 -3.47 9.04
N LEU A 128 -14.39 -3.59 8.39
CA LEU A 128 -14.34 -3.66 6.91
C LEU A 128 -14.56 -5.09 6.34
N ALA A 129 -14.60 -6.12 7.19
CA ALA A 129 -14.97 -7.47 6.74
C ALA A 129 -16.49 -7.58 6.46
N ASP A 130 -17.32 -6.84 7.20
CA ASP A 130 -18.78 -6.89 7.05
C ASP A 130 -19.31 -6.13 5.83
N LEU A 131 -18.58 -5.13 5.32
CA LEU A 131 -18.98 -4.38 4.13
C LEU A 131 -18.90 -5.20 2.83
N ALA A 132 -18.05 -6.25 2.81
CA ALA A 132 -18.02 -7.22 1.71
C ALA A 132 -19.17 -8.24 1.80
N ALA A 133 -19.68 -8.52 3.01
CA ALA A 133 -20.80 -9.43 3.23
C ALA A 133 -22.17 -8.76 3.00
N ALA A 134 -22.27 -7.43 3.11
CA ALA A 134 -23.51 -6.68 2.89
C ALA A 134 -23.87 -6.43 1.41
N ARG A 135 -23.16 -7.05 0.46
CA ARG A 135 -23.49 -7.03 -0.98
C ARG A 135 -23.57 -8.43 -1.62
N ALA A 136 -24.14 -9.38 -0.89
CA ALA A 136 -24.67 -10.62 -1.46
C ALA A 136 -26.19 -10.64 -1.33
#